data_AF-A0A6G7YB60-F1
#
_entry.id   AF-A0A6G7YB60-F1
#
_cell.length_a   1.000
_cell.length_b   1.000
_cell.length_c   1.000
_cell.angle_alpha   90.00
_cell.angle_beta   90.00
_cell.angle_gamma   90.00
#
_symmetry.space_group_name_H-M   'P 1'
#
loop_
_entity.id
_entity.type
_entity.pdbx_description
1 polymer ?
#
loop_
_entity_poly.entity_id
_entity_poly.type
_entity_poly.pdbx_seq_one_letter_code
_entity_poly.pdbx_strand_id
1 'polypeptide(L)'
;MVRATGTDGALTPAAKPESHRVVSEEAAKQVVDMMQQRTLYNDAQIGIPGYNSGAKTGSARLASTTGGYSGQVASIVGVAPVEDPQILVYVLVARPDTEGAGLGMAGPVYRDIMSVALPRYGVTPSDEIVKTQLPLIKEEEKRR
;
A
#
# COMPACT_ATOMS: atom_id res chain seq x y z
N MET A 1 10.89 -2.22 18.59
CA MET A 1 11.90 -3.30 18.74
C MET A 1 11.27 -4.41 19.56
N VAL A 2 11.11 -5.61 19.01
CA VAL A 2 10.49 -6.74 19.72
C VAL A 2 11.49 -7.30 20.73
N ARG A 3 11.05 -7.55 21.96
CA ARG A 3 11.88 -8.11 23.04
C ARG A 3 11.16 -9.33 23.63
N ALA A 4 11.90 -10.39 23.89
CA ALA A 4 11.42 -11.50 24.70
C ALA A 4 11.80 -11.24 26.16
N THR A 5 10.93 -11.61 27.10
CA THR A 5 11.25 -11.58 28.52
C THR A 5 11.57 -13.00 28.97
N GLY A 6 12.79 -13.21 29.46
CA GLY A 6 13.22 -14.48 30.04
C GLY A 6 12.51 -14.76 31.36
N THR A 7 12.61 -16.00 31.85
CA THR A 7 12.07 -16.40 33.16
C THR A 7 12.78 -15.71 34.33
N ASP A 8 13.95 -15.12 34.08
CA ASP A 8 14.73 -14.27 34.98
C ASP A 8 14.34 -12.78 34.91
N GLY A 9 13.38 -12.42 34.06
CA GLY A 9 12.98 -11.03 33.82
C GLY A 9 13.91 -10.28 32.87
N ALA A 10 14.96 -10.92 32.32
CA ALA A 10 15.86 -10.27 31.39
C ALA A 10 15.17 -10.04 30.03
N LEU A 11 15.38 -8.85 29.47
CA LEU A 11 14.87 -8.48 28.15
C LEU A 11 15.91 -8.81 27.08
N THR A 12 15.63 -9.79 26.25
CA THR A 12 16.48 -10.16 25.10
C THR A 12 15.88 -9.58 23.82
N PRO A 13 16.59 -8.69 23.09
CA PRO A 13 16.13 -8.22 21.79
C PRO A 13 15.97 -9.40 20.81
N ALA A 14 14.88 -9.39 20.04
CA ALA A 14 14.74 -10.35 18.95
C ALA A 14 15.87 -10.13 17.92
N ALA A 15 16.39 -11.22 17.37
CA ALA A 15 17.35 -11.15 16.28
C ALA A 15 16.76 -10.37 15.10
N LYS A 16 17.53 -9.46 14.52
CA LYS A 16 17.12 -8.78 13.28
C LYS A 16 17.13 -9.80 12.14
N PRO A 17 16.11 -9.82 11.28
CA PRO A 17 16.13 -10.66 10.10
C PRO A 17 17.27 -10.24 9.16
N GLU A 18 17.83 -11.19 8.42
CA GLU A 18 18.78 -10.90 7.36
C GLU A 18 18.08 -10.08 6.25
N SER A 19 18.80 -9.09 5.71
CA SER A 19 18.29 -8.20 4.67
C SER A 19 19.25 -8.18 3.47
N HIS A 20 18.71 -8.17 2.26
CA HIS A 20 19.47 -7.96 1.03
C HIS A 20 18.77 -6.91 0.15
N ARG A 21 19.54 -6.28 -0.74
CA ARG A 21 19.02 -5.30 -1.69
C ARG A 21 18.36 -6.03 -2.87
N VAL A 22 17.07 -5.80 -3.09
CA VAL A 22 16.32 -6.37 -4.22
C VAL A 22 16.45 -5.47 -5.47
N VAL A 23 16.36 -4.15 -5.30
CA VAL A 23 16.46 -3.13 -6.35
C VAL A 23 17.27 -1.92 -5.86
N SER A 24 17.67 -1.02 -6.76
CA SER A 24 18.29 0.25 -6.38
C SER A 24 17.29 1.15 -5.63
N GLU A 25 17.81 2.08 -4.82
CA GLU A 25 16.99 3.08 -4.14
C GLU A 25 16.22 3.96 -5.14
N GLU A 26 16.87 4.32 -6.24
CA GLU A 26 16.24 5.10 -7.32
C GLU A 26 15.06 4.35 -7.94
N ALA A 27 15.22 3.07 -8.27
CA ALA A 27 14.13 2.26 -8.83
C ALA A 27 12.99 2.09 -7.83
N ALA A 28 13.30 1.87 -6.54
CA ALA A 28 12.28 1.80 -5.50
C ALA A 28 11.49 3.10 -5.39
N LYS A 29 12.18 4.25 -5.37
CA LYS A 29 11.54 5.57 -5.34
C LYS A 29 10.63 5.80 -6.54
N GLN A 30 11.12 5.53 -7.75
CA GLN A 30 10.33 5.68 -8.98
C GLN A 30 9.06 4.81 -8.94
N VAL A 31 9.14 3.59 -8.42
CA VAL A 31 7.98 2.71 -8.28
C VAL A 31 6.95 3.28 -7.30
N VAL A 32 7.38 3.78 -6.14
CA VAL A 32 6.48 4.40 -5.16
C VAL A 32 5.85 5.67 -5.73
N ASP A 33 6.61 6.49 -6.45
CA ASP A 33 6.10 7.69 -7.13
C ASP A 33 5.05 7.32 -8.19
N MET A 34 5.27 6.25 -8.97
CA MET A 34 4.27 5.72 -9.90
C MET A 34 3.02 5.16 -9.19
N MET A 35 3.19 4.51 -8.04
CA MET A 35 2.06 4.05 -7.22
C MET A 35 1.22 5.21 -6.70
N GLN A 36 1.86 6.34 -6.34
CA GLN A 36 1.15 7.58 -5.95
C GLN A 36 0.21 8.03 -7.07
N GLN A 37 0.63 7.98 -8.33
CA GLN A 37 -0.22 8.34 -9.47
C GLN A 37 -1.50 7.51 -9.56
N ARG A 38 -1.42 6.22 -9.20
CA ARG A 38 -2.60 5.33 -9.15
C ARG A 38 -3.52 5.68 -7.99
N THR A 39 -2.99 6.12 -6.86
CA THR A 39 -3.79 6.63 -5.75
C THR A 39 -4.51 7.92 -6.15
N LEU A 40 -3.80 8.89 -6.74
CA LEU A 40 -4.39 10.16 -7.17
C LEU A 40 -5.54 9.97 -8.15
N TYR A 41 -5.44 8.98 -9.05
CA TYR A 41 -6.54 8.63 -9.96
C TYR A 41 -7.81 8.19 -9.21
N ASN A 42 -7.65 7.53 -8.07
CA ASN A 42 -8.72 6.91 -7.28
C ASN A 42 -8.82 7.56 -5.89
N ASP A 43 -8.50 8.85 -5.77
CA ASP A 43 -8.30 9.53 -4.48
C ASP A 43 -9.52 9.39 -3.56
N ALA A 44 -10.72 9.54 -4.11
CA ALA A 44 -11.97 9.37 -3.36
C ALA A 44 -12.11 7.99 -2.68
N GLN A 45 -11.50 6.94 -3.24
CA GLN A 45 -11.62 5.58 -2.75
C GLN A 45 -10.45 5.16 -1.86
N ILE A 46 -9.23 5.59 -2.18
CA ILE A 46 -8.00 5.07 -1.56
C ILE A 46 -6.98 6.14 -1.16
N GLY A 47 -7.29 7.43 -1.38
CA GLY A 47 -6.50 8.54 -0.87
C GLY A 47 -6.57 8.64 0.65
N ILE A 48 -5.45 9.05 1.25
CA ILE A 48 -5.33 9.20 2.71
C ILE A 48 -5.26 10.70 3.04
N PRO A 49 -6.26 11.25 3.76
CA PRO A 49 -6.27 12.67 4.08
C PRO A 49 -5.00 13.12 4.82
N GLY A 50 -4.33 14.14 4.29
CA GLY A 50 -3.11 14.69 4.89
C GLY A 50 -1.81 13.94 4.57
N TYR A 51 -1.86 12.89 3.74
CA TYR A 51 -0.67 12.11 3.38
C TYR A 51 -0.63 11.83 1.88
N ASN A 52 0.55 11.99 1.28
CA ASN A 52 0.84 11.39 -0.01
C ASN A 52 0.95 9.87 0.17
N SER A 53 0.02 9.11 -0.41
CA SER A 53 0.05 7.65 -0.34
C SER A 53 0.16 7.02 -1.72
N GLY A 54 0.94 5.94 -1.83
CA GLY A 54 1.06 5.13 -3.03
C GLY A 54 0.43 3.76 -2.82
N ALA A 55 -0.52 3.37 -3.65
CA ALA A 55 -1.21 2.10 -3.52
C ALA A 55 -1.45 1.38 -4.85
N LYS A 56 -1.50 0.05 -4.78
CA LYS A 56 -1.79 -0.81 -5.91
C LYS A 56 -2.82 -1.87 -5.56
N THR A 57 -3.79 -2.02 -6.45
CA THR A 57 -4.85 -3.01 -6.36
C THR A 57 -4.39 -4.35 -6.91
N GLY A 58 -4.83 -5.42 -6.26
CA GLY A 58 -4.71 -6.80 -6.71
C GLY A 58 -6.08 -7.44 -6.86
N SER A 59 -6.22 -8.30 -7.88
CA SER A 59 -7.36 -9.17 -8.07
C SER A 59 -6.84 -10.52 -8.52
N ALA A 60 -7.31 -11.60 -7.91
CA ALA A 60 -6.91 -12.96 -8.28
C ALA A 60 -8.10 -13.91 -8.26
N ARG A 61 -8.05 -14.96 -9.07
CA ARG A 61 -9.03 -16.05 -9.06
C ARG A 61 -8.54 -17.15 -8.11
N LEU A 62 -9.46 -17.71 -7.31
CA LEU A 62 -9.13 -18.81 -6.41
C LEU A 62 -9.25 -20.15 -7.13
N ALA A 63 -8.32 -21.07 -6.88
CA ALA A 63 -8.38 -22.42 -7.42
C ALA A 63 -9.55 -23.21 -6.81
N SER A 64 -10.27 -23.96 -7.65
CA SER A 64 -11.29 -24.89 -7.20
C SER A 64 -10.69 -26.24 -6.80
N THR A 65 -11.28 -26.92 -5.81
CA THR A 65 -10.92 -28.29 -5.43
C THR A 65 -11.25 -29.32 -6.51
N THR A 66 -12.16 -28.99 -7.43
CA THR A 66 -12.58 -29.86 -8.55
C THR A 66 -11.89 -29.54 -9.87
N GLY A 67 -10.86 -28.68 -9.85
CA GLY A 67 -10.21 -28.13 -11.06
C GLY A 67 -10.86 -26.83 -11.55
N GLY A 68 -10.06 -25.98 -12.21
CA GLY A 68 -10.48 -24.64 -12.64
C GLY A 68 -10.49 -23.61 -11.51
N TYR A 69 -11.26 -22.52 -11.66
CA TYR A 69 -11.32 -21.41 -10.71
C TYR A 69 -12.71 -21.25 -10.08
N SER A 70 -12.77 -21.17 -8.74
CA SER A 70 -13.99 -20.91 -7.98
C SER A 70 -13.75 -19.86 -6.89
N GLY A 71 -14.36 -18.69 -7.06
CA GLY A 71 -14.18 -17.53 -6.20
C GLY A 71 -13.03 -16.61 -6.62
N GLN A 72 -12.85 -15.54 -5.85
CA GLN A 72 -11.84 -14.51 -6.12
C GLN A 72 -11.25 -13.93 -4.84
N VAL A 73 -10.14 -13.24 -4.99
CA VAL A 73 -9.51 -12.41 -3.98
C VAL A 73 -9.45 -10.99 -4.51
N ALA A 74 -9.87 -10.06 -3.67
CA ALA A 74 -9.69 -8.63 -3.86
C ALA A 74 -8.65 -8.15 -2.84
N SER A 75 -7.61 -7.44 -3.30
CA SER A 75 -6.57 -6.94 -2.42
C SER A 75 -6.09 -5.54 -2.78
N ILE A 76 -5.45 -4.89 -1.83
CA ILE A 76 -4.74 -3.64 -2.03
C ILE A 76 -3.54 -3.59 -1.09
N VAL A 77 -2.41 -3.15 -1.63
CA VAL A 77 -1.22 -2.81 -0.85
C VAL A 77 -0.91 -1.34 -1.04
N GLY A 78 -0.51 -0.65 0.01
CA GLY A 78 -0.07 0.73 -0.09
C GLY A 78 0.87 1.14 1.01
N VAL A 79 1.59 2.22 0.75
CA VAL A 79 2.57 2.83 1.66
C VAL A 79 2.29 4.32 1.81
N ALA A 80 2.60 4.86 2.98
CA ALA A 80 2.54 6.28 3.25
C ALA A 80 3.52 6.69 4.38
N PRO A 81 4.02 7.94 4.35
CA PRO A 81 4.05 8.85 3.21
C PRO A 81 4.83 8.31 2.00
N VAL A 82 4.69 8.90 0.82
CA VAL A 82 5.45 8.50 -0.39
C VAL A 82 6.89 9.01 -0.33
N GLU A 83 7.06 10.23 0.18
CA GLU A 83 8.36 10.89 0.35
C GLU A 83 9.25 10.23 1.41
N ASP A 84 8.64 9.62 2.42
CA ASP A 84 9.31 8.85 3.47
C ASP A 84 8.38 7.70 3.92
N PRO A 85 8.42 6.53 3.27
CA PRO A 85 7.53 5.41 3.59
C PRO A 85 7.76 4.84 5.00
N GLN A 86 6.84 5.10 5.92
CA GLN A 86 6.91 4.66 7.31
C GLN A 86 5.95 3.50 7.63
N ILE A 87 4.80 3.44 6.94
CA ILE A 87 3.78 2.40 7.15
C ILE A 87 3.41 1.75 5.82
N LEU A 88 3.35 0.42 5.81
CA LEU A 88 2.75 -0.39 4.76
C LEU A 88 1.48 -1.05 5.28
N VAL A 89 0.40 -0.96 4.52
CA VAL A 89 -0.84 -1.69 4.79
C VAL A 89 -1.14 -2.60 3.59
N TYR A 90 -1.38 -3.87 3.89
CA TYR A 90 -1.88 -4.84 2.91
C TYR A 90 -3.20 -5.41 3.39
N VAL A 91 -4.24 -5.26 2.59
CA VAL A 91 -5.57 -5.81 2.85
C VAL A 91 -5.88 -6.87 1.78
N LEU A 92 -6.33 -8.03 2.24
CA LEU A 92 -6.78 -9.13 1.39
C LEU A 92 -8.18 -9.56 1.84
N VAL A 93 -9.13 -9.54 0.90
CA VAL A 93 -10.50 -10.03 1.09
C VAL A 93 -10.68 -11.25 0.19
N ALA A 94 -10.89 -12.42 0.81
CA ALA A 94 -11.08 -13.68 0.11
C ALA A 94 -12.56 -14.03 -0.01
N ARG A 95 -12.97 -14.54 -1.18
CA ARG A 95 -14.35 -14.95 -1.49
C ARG A 95 -15.40 -13.89 -1.09
N PRO A 96 -15.28 -12.66 -1.60
CA PRO A 96 -16.31 -11.67 -1.34
C PRO A 96 -17.67 -12.10 -1.89
N ASP A 97 -18.75 -11.84 -1.14
CA ASP A 97 -20.14 -12.17 -1.51
C ASP A 97 -20.67 -11.35 -2.70
N THR A 98 -19.98 -10.26 -3.05
CA THR A 98 -20.28 -9.39 -4.19
C THR A 98 -19.16 -9.47 -5.22
N GLU A 99 -19.52 -9.46 -6.50
CA GLU A 99 -18.53 -9.25 -7.56
C GLU A 99 -18.02 -7.80 -7.51
N GLY A 100 -16.70 -7.62 -7.39
CA GLY A 100 -16.07 -6.31 -7.35
C GLY A 100 -14.54 -6.39 -7.29
N ALA A 101 -13.86 -5.45 -7.94
CA ALA A 101 -12.41 -5.36 -7.98
C ALA A 101 -11.81 -4.95 -6.61
N GLY A 102 -10.49 -5.11 -6.45
CA GLY A 102 -9.71 -4.69 -5.26
C GLY A 102 -10.12 -3.34 -4.65
N LEU A 103 -10.41 -2.33 -5.47
CA LEU A 103 -10.81 -0.99 -5.01
C LEU A 103 -12.15 -0.96 -4.27
N GLY A 104 -13.16 -1.69 -4.75
CA GLY A 104 -14.52 -1.59 -4.20
C GLY A 104 -14.64 -2.22 -2.82
N MET A 105 -13.79 -3.22 -2.52
CA MET A 105 -13.90 -4.01 -1.30
C MET A 105 -12.73 -3.79 -0.34
N ALA A 106 -11.50 -3.91 -0.83
CA ALA A 106 -10.32 -3.75 0.01
C ALA A 106 -9.94 -2.27 0.19
N GLY A 107 -10.37 -1.38 -0.72
CA GLY A 107 -10.08 0.05 -0.70
C GLY A 107 -10.54 0.77 0.58
N PRO A 108 -11.84 0.70 0.96
CA PRO A 108 -12.34 1.34 2.17
C PRO A 108 -11.62 0.86 3.44
N VAL A 109 -11.42 -0.46 3.56
CA VAL A 109 -10.70 -1.06 4.69
C VAL A 109 -9.26 -0.57 4.76
N TYR A 110 -8.56 -0.51 3.63
CA TYR A 110 -7.21 0.04 3.54
C TYR A 110 -7.16 1.50 3.98
N ARG A 111 -8.10 2.32 3.48
CA ARG A 111 -8.18 3.74 3.80
C ARG A 111 -8.39 3.95 5.30
N ASP A 112 -9.30 3.21 5.92
CA ASP A 112 -9.60 3.32 7.34
C ASP A 112 -8.39 2.92 8.20
N ILE A 113 -7.75 1.78 7.89
CA ILE A 113 -6.58 1.30 8.63
C ILE A 113 -5.43 2.31 8.51
N MET A 114 -5.11 2.77 7.31
CA MET A 114 -3.99 3.68 7.08
C MET A 114 -4.24 5.05 7.74
N SER A 115 -5.48 5.57 7.65
CA SER A 115 -5.87 6.85 8.27
C SER A 115 -5.79 6.83 9.80
N VAL A 116 -5.96 5.66 10.43
CA VAL A 116 -5.78 5.49 11.87
C VAL A 116 -4.31 5.22 12.22
N ALA A 117 -3.63 4.39 11.44
CA ALA A 117 -2.27 3.94 11.75
C ALA A 117 -1.25 5.08 11.73
N LEU A 118 -1.28 5.93 10.71
CA LEU A 118 -0.31 7.01 10.54
C LEU A 118 -0.27 7.96 11.76
N PRO A 119 -1.38 8.59 12.19
CA PRO A 119 -1.36 9.45 13.36
C PRO A 119 -1.11 8.65 14.66
N ARG A 120 -1.62 7.41 14.76
CA ARG A 120 -1.43 6.57 15.95
C ARG A 120 0.06 6.28 16.21
N TYR A 121 0.85 6.11 15.16
CA TYR A 121 2.29 5.85 15.28
C TYR A 121 3.14 7.13 15.15
N GLY A 122 2.52 8.31 15.18
CA GLY A 122 3.24 9.59 15.17
C GLY A 122 3.87 9.94 13.83
N VAL A 123 3.37 9.40 12.73
CA VAL A 123 3.85 9.73 11.39
C VAL A 123 3.33 11.10 10.99
N THR A 124 4.23 12.04 10.75
CA THR A 124 3.89 13.42 10.38
C THR A 124 3.17 13.47 9.03
N PRO A 125 2.12 14.31 8.88
CA PRO A 125 1.51 14.60 7.58
C PRO A 125 2.53 15.06 6.54
N SER A 126 2.20 14.88 5.27
CA SER A 126 3.04 15.35 4.16
C SER A 126 3.11 16.88 4.15
N ASP A 127 4.31 17.44 3.96
CA ASP A 127 4.53 18.88 3.89
C ASP A 127 3.75 19.54 2.74
N GLU A 128 3.71 18.86 1.59
CA GLU A 128 2.92 19.25 0.42
C GLU A 128 2.10 18.06 -0.09
N ILE A 129 0.79 18.27 -0.25
CA ILE A 129 -0.11 17.27 -0.82
C ILE A 129 -0.11 17.41 -2.33
N VAL A 130 0.41 16.40 -3.02
CA VAL A 130 0.32 16.30 -4.47
C VAL A 130 -1.13 16.00 -4.83
N LYS A 131 -1.78 16.86 -5.61
CA LYS A 131 -3.19 16.68 -6.03
C LYS A 131 -3.36 16.34 -7.50
N THR A 132 -2.31 16.50 -8.29
CA THR A 132 -2.36 16.40 -9.75
C THR A 132 -1.54 15.21 -10.19
N GLN A 133 -2.09 14.45 -11.13
CA GLN A 133 -1.32 13.40 -11.77
C GLN A 133 -0.21 13.98 -12.63
N LEU A 134 0.92 13.28 -12.72
CA LEU A 134 1.94 13.57 -13.71
C LEU A 134 1.32 13.52 -15.10
N PRO A 135 1.61 14.48 -15.98
CA PRO A 135 1.11 14.44 -17.34
C PRO A 135 1.60 13.14 -17.99
N LEU A 136 0.64 12.32 -18.46
CA LEU A 136 0.91 11.00 -19.06
C LEU A 136 1.70 11.11 -20.38
N ILE A 137 1.86 12.33 -20.90
CA ILE A 137 2.58 12.67 -22.12
C ILE A 137 3.27 14.01 -21.87
N LYS A 138 4.55 14.15 -22.22
CA LYS A 138 5.16 15.50 -22.28
C LYS A 138 4.36 16.32 -23.30
N GLU A 139 4.01 17.56 -22.99
CA GLU A 139 3.25 18.44 -23.90
C GLU A 139 3.89 18.56 -25.31
N GLU A 140 5.18 18.26 -25.44
CA GLU A 140 5.91 18.17 -26.71
C GLU A 140 5.44 17.03 -27.65
N GLU A 141 4.95 15.91 -27.14
CA GLU A 141 4.49 14.76 -27.96
C GLU A 141 3.02 14.89 -28.39
N LYS A 142 2.26 15.80 -27.76
CA LYS A 142 0.86 16.09 -28.11
C LYS A 142 0.72 17.00 -29.33
N ARG A 143 1.82 17.63 -29.76
CA ARG A 143 1.92 18.53 -30.92
C ARG A 143 2.44 17.86 -32.20
N ARG A 144 2.64 16.54 -32.19
CA ARG A 144 2.95 15.72 -33.37
C ARG A 144 1.74 14.89 -33.75
#